data_AF-A0A524GLD1-F1
#
_entry.id   AF-A0A524GLD1-F1
#
_cell.length_a   1.000
_cell.length_b   1.000
_cell.length_c   1.000
_cell.angle_alpha   90.00
_cell.angle_beta   90.00
_cell.angle_gamma   90.00
#
_symmetry.space_group_name_H-M   'P 1'
#
loop_
_entity.id
_entity.type
_entity.pdbx_description
1 polymer ?
#
loop_
_entity_poly.entity_id
_entity_poly.type
_entity_poly.pdbx_seq_one_letter_code
_entity_poly.pdbx_strand_id
1 'polypeptide(L)'
;MDDLRFMQMALDAAARGRGFTSPNPMVGAVVVKDGAVVGEGYHQFAGGPHAEVCAIESAGGLAHGATLYVNLEPCNHTGRTPPCTLKIVAAGIRRVVVGMQDPNPAVTGGGADFLKQRGVEVTLGVCEEAAEALNEVFTKYIRTRRPFVIAKCAATLDGRIATRTGDSKWVTGEAARACVHEMRHAVDAILVGVGTVAADDPRLTTRIADRKVKDPVRVILDTHGRIPSSARVLGHASGADTIVVAGPAACADVQRRIAGKGVRVIEAATRDGRIDLAALMGQLGEMGIT
;
A
#
# COMPACT_ATOMS: atom_id res chain seq x y z
N MET A 1 -17.49 28.18 -3.89
CA MET A 1 -17.03 26.95 -3.22
C MET A 1 -15.54 26.86 -3.40
N ASP A 2 -14.81 26.45 -2.36
CA ASP A 2 -13.36 26.25 -2.41
C ASP A 2 -13.07 24.75 -2.57
N ASP A 3 -13.12 24.29 -3.81
CA ASP A 3 -12.98 22.86 -4.13
C ASP A 3 -11.61 22.31 -3.71
N LEU A 4 -10.56 23.15 -3.82
CA LEU A 4 -9.19 22.79 -3.46
C LEU A 4 -9.08 22.47 -1.96
N ARG A 5 -9.67 23.32 -1.11
CA ARG A 5 -9.66 23.11 0.35
C ARG A 5 -10.33 21.80 0.75
N PHE A 6 -11.51 21.51 0.20
CA PHE A 6 -12.24 20.30 0.57
C PHE A 6 -11.61 19.04 -0.02
N MET A 7 -11.01 19.13 -1.20
CA MET A 7 -10.24 18.02 -1.75
C MET A 7 -8.99 17.74 -0.92
N GLN A 8 -8.31 18.77 -0.42
CA GLN A 8 -7.18 18.57 0.50
C GLN A 8 -7.63 17.85 1.78
N MET A 9 -8.79 18.19 2.34
CA MET A 9 -9.36 17.44 3.47
C MET A 9 -9.64 15.98 3.14
N ALA A 10 -10.12 15.68 1.92
CA ALA A 10 -10.33 14.32 1.46
C ALA A 10 -9.00 13.54 1.30
N LEU A 11 -7.93 14.19 0.83
CA LEU A 11 -6.59 13.62 0.74
C LEU A 11 -5.99 13.35 2.14
N ASP A 12 -6.14 14.28 3.06
CA ASP A 12 -5.69 14.11 4.46
C ASP A 12 -6.45 12.97 5.13
N ALA A 13 -7.76 12.88 4.87
CA ALA A 13 -8.60 11.77 5.31
C ALA A 13 -8.11 10.42 4.75
N ALA A 14 -7.80 10.37 3.46
CA ALA A 14 -7.31 9.19 2.76
C ALA A 14 -5.97 8.69 3.32
N ALA A 15 -5.05 9.61 3.63
CA ALA A 15 -3.72 9.30 4.17
C ALA A 15 -3.75 8.53 5.50
N ARG A 16 -4.85 8.61 6.26
CA ARG A 16 -5.05 7.82 7.49
C ARG A 16 -5.21 6.33 7.23
N GLY A 17 -5.51 5.91 6.01
CA GLY A 17 -5.58 4.51 5.60
C GLY A 17 -4.22 3.87 5.27
N ARG A 18 -3.12 4.64 5.37
CA ARG A 18 -1.77 4.17 5.04
C ARG A 18 -1.40 2.92 5.85
N GLY A 19 -0.83 1.93 5.17
CA GLY A 19 -0.40 0.67 5.77
C GLY A 19 -1.51 -0.35 6.02
N PHE A 20 -2.79 -0.02 5.84
CA PHE A 20 -3.91 -0.93 6.13
C PHE A 20 -4.81 -1.22 4.92
N THR A 21 -4.70 -0.43 3.85
CA THR A 21 -5.60 -0.47 2.69
C THR A 21 -5.16 -1.41 1.57
N SER A 22 -3.87 -1.70 1.45
CA SER A 22 -3.37 -2.59 0.39
C SER A 22 -4.11 -3.96 0.37
N PRO A 23 -4.48 -4.48 -0.82
CA PRO A 23 -4.13 -3.99 -2.17
C PRO A 23 -5.06 -2.89 -2.71
N ASN A 24 -6.03 -2.42 -1.92
CA ASN A 24 -6.91 -1.33 -2.30
C ASN A 24 -6.20 0.03 -2.18
N PRO A 25 -6.67 1.06 -2.90
CA PRO A 25 -6.11 2.41 -2.79
C PRO A 25 -6.45 3.06 -1.45
N MET A 26 -5.68 4.10 -1.10
CA MET A 26 -6.07 5.04 -0.07
C MET A 26 -7.12 5.99 -0.64
N VAL A 27 -8.33 5.89 -0.11
CA VAL A 27 -9.46 6.76 -0.49
C VAL A 27 -9.99 7.48 0.73
N GLY A 28 -10.29 8.75 0.57
CA GLY A 28 -10.89 9.63 1.55
C GLY A 28 -11.97 10.46 0.87
N ALA A 29 -13.01 10.78 1.62
CA ALA A 29 -14.16 11.50 1.11
C ALA A 29 -14.73 12.46 2.16
N VAL A 30 -15.22 13.60 1.70
CA VAL A 30 -15.83 14.65 2.53
C VAL A 30 -17.14 15.08 1.90
N VAL A 31 -18.21 15.15 2.70
CA VAL A 31 -19.53 15.66 2.29
C VAL A 31 -19.67 17.09 2.80
N VAL A 32 -19.99 18.01 1.90
CA VAL A 32 -20.12 19.45 2.18
C VAL A 32 -21.50 19.95 1.82
N LYS A 33 -22.16 20.61 2.77
CA LYS A 33 -23.45 21.27 2.59
C LYS A 33 -23.37 22.69 3.10
N ASP A 34 -23.83 23.65 2.30
CA ASP A 34 -23.85 25.07 2.64
C ASP A 34 -22.49 25.62 3.12
N GLY A 35 -21.40 25.09 2.55
CA GLY A 35 -20.02 25.49 2.88
C GLY A 35 -19.42 24.82 4.13
N ALA A 36 -20.21 24.02 4.86
CA ALA A 36 -19.77 23.27 6.03
C ALA A 36 -19.54 21.79 5.71
N VAL A 37 -18.51 21.19 6.32
CA VAL A 37 -18.31 19.74 6.28
C VAL A 37 -19.35 19.09 7.20
N VAL A 38 -20.18 18.22 6.63
CA VAL A 38 -21.24 17.51 7.35
C VAL A 38 -20.97 16.02 7.49
N GLY A 39 -19.99 15.48 6.77
CA GLY A 39 -19.55 14.09 6.93
C GLY A 39 -18.15 13.88 6.37
N GLU A 40 -17.42 12.92 6.94
CA GLU A 40 -16.07 12.56 6.53
C GLU A 40 -15.90 11.04 6.60
N GLY A 41 -15.15 10.48 5.66
CA GLY A 41 -14.88 9.05 5.60
C GLY A 41 -13.55 8.76 4.95
N TYR A 42 -12.99 7.60 5.26
CA TYR A 42 -11.82 7.05 4.57
C TYR A 42 -11.87 5.52 4.56
N HIS A 43 -11.20 4.91 3.60
CA HIS A 43 -11.07 3.46 3.53
C HIS A 43 -10.07 2.99 4.59
N GLN A 44 -10.55 2.27 5.60
CA GLN A 44 -9.75 1.94 6.79
C GLN A 44 -8.94 0.65 6.63
N PHE A 45 -9.47 -0.33 5.91
CA PHE A 45 -8.83 -1.63 5.69
C PHE A 45 -9.40 -2.31 4.44
N ALA A 46 -8.58 -3.15 3.79
CA ALA A 46 -8.99 -3.90 2.62
C ALA A 46 -10.24 -4.76 2.88
N GLY A 47 -11.26 -4.62 2.03
CA GLY A 47 -12.54 -5.33 2.16
C GLY A 47 -13.54 -4.70 3.14
N GLY A 48 -13.17 -3.62 3.83
CA GLY A 48 -14.11 -2.78 4.59
C GLY A 48 -14.91 -1.82 3.71
N PRO A 49 -15.81 -1.02 4.30
CA PRO A 49 -16.54 0.02 3.58
C PRO A 49 -15.61 1.03 2.89
N HIS A 50 -16.04 1.54 1.75
CA HIS A 50 -15.32 2.56 1.01
C HIS A 50 -15.52 3.94 1.64
N ALA A 51 -14.64 4.89 1.31
CA ALA A 51 -14.63 6.22 1.91
C ALA A 51 -15.95 6.97 1.68
N GLU A 52 -16.51 6.86 0.48
CA GLU A 52 -17.76 7.50 0.07
C GLU A 52 -18.93 7.01 0.92
N VAL A 53 -18.98 5.70 1.19
CA VAL A 53 -20.01 5.10 2.04
C VAL A 53 -19.89 5.65 3.46
N CYS A 54 -18.69 5.64 4.04
CA CYS A 54 -18.42 6.17 5.37
C CYS A 54 -18.80 7.66 5.48
N ALA A 55 -18.42 8.47 4.49
CA ALA A 55 -18.67 9.92 4.50
C ALA A 55 -20.17 10.24 4.38
N ILE A 56 -20.88 9.52 3.51
CA ILE A 56 -22.33 9.64 3.33
C ILE A 56 -23.07 9.22 4.60
N GLU A 57 -22.66 8.11 5.23
CA GLU A 57 -23.27 7.64 6.47
C GLU A 57 -23.01 8.59 7.63
N SER A 58 -21.79 9.14 7.73
CA SER A 58 -21.45 10.18 8.69
C SER A 58 -22.28 11.45 8.49
N ALA A 59 -22.63 11.80 7.25
CA ALA A 59 -23.46 12.97 6.95
C ALA A 59 -24.96 12.76 7.22
N GLY A 60 -25.42 11.50 7.22
CA GLY A 60 -26.83 11.17 7.39
C GLY A 60 -27.73 11.93 6.40
N GLY A 61 -28.84 12.49 6.90
CA GLY A 61 -29.78 13.27 6.08
C GLY A 61 -29.20 14.54 5.47
N LEU A 62 -28.07 15.04 5.98
CA LEU A 62 -27.39 16.23 5.42
C LEU A 62 -26.69 15.94 4.10
N ALA A 63 -26.52 14.66 3.71
CA ALA A 63 -26.00 14.30 2.40
C ALA A 63 -26.91 14.73 1.24
N HIS A 64 -28.23 14.84 1.48
CA HIS A 64 -29.16 15.22 0.43
C HIS A 64 -28.92 16.65 -0.05
N GLY A 65 -28.69 16.80 -1.36
CA GLY A 65 -28.38 18.06 -2.04
C GLY A 65 -26.94 18.55 -1.82
N ALA A 66 -26.09 17.80 -1.12
CA ALA A 66 -24.72 18.18 -0.80
C ALA A 66 -23.74 17.94 -1.96
N THR A 67 -22.48 18.38 -1.77
CA THR A 67 -21.34 18.06 -2.64
C THR A 67 -20.45 17.02 -1.96
N LEU A 68 -20.07 15.96 -2.67
CA LEU A 68 -19.09 14.97 -2.22
C LEU A 68 -17.74 15.27 -2.87
N TYR A 69 -16.68 15.38 -2.07
CA TYR A 69 -15.30 15.43 -2.53
C TYR A 69 -14.65 14.09 -2.26
N VAL A 70 -13.99 13.49 -3.25
CA VAL A 70 -13.35 12.19 -3.13
C VAL A 70 -12.05 12.17 -3.95
N ASN A 71 -10.96 11.67 -3.38
CA ASN A 71 -9.66 11.74 -4.04
C ASN A 71 -9.50 10.76 -5.23
N LEU A 72 -10.33 9.72 -5.33
CA LEU A 72 -10.32 8.74 -6.42
C LEU A 72 -11.74 8.55 -6.97
N GLU A 73 -11.86 8.32 -8.27
CA GLU A 73 -13.16 8.10 -8.92
C GLU A 73 -14.00 7.02 -8.22
N PRO A 74 -15.28 7.31 -7.89
CA PRO A 74 -16.15 6.34 -7.21
C PRO A 74 -16.34 5.06 -8.01
N CYS A 75 -16.24 3.92 -7.33
CA CYS A 75 -16.38 2.63 -8.01
C CYS A 75 -17.80 2.42 -8.58
N ASN A 76 -17.85 1.90 -9.81
CA ASN A 76 -19.10 1.59 -10.53
C ASN A 76 -19.29 0.10 -10.84
N HIS A 77 -18.53 -0.76 -10.19
CA HIS A 77 -18.63 -2.21 -10.33
C HIS A 77 -19.10 -2.84 -9.02
N THR A 78 -19.85 -3.93 -9.11
CA THR A 78 -20.26 -4.71 -7.94
C THR A 78 -19.13 -5.65 -7.56
N GLY A 79 -18.45 -5.35 -6.45
CA GLY A 79 -17.49 -6.24 -5.81
C GLY A 79 -18.17 -7.08 -4.72
N ARG A 80 -17.58 -7.09 -3.52
CA ARG A 80 -18.23 -7.66 -2.31
C ARG A 80 -19.36 -6.77 -1.79
N THR A 81 -19.28 -5.47 -2.04
CA THR A 81 -20.29 -4.46 -1.70
C THR A 81 -20.88 -3.86 -2.98
N PRO A 82 -22.12 -3.33 -2.91
CA PRO A 82 -22.68 -2.53 -4.00
C PRO A 82 -21.77 -1.35 -4.37
N PRO A 83 -21.78 -0.89 -5.64
CA PRO A 83 -20.94 0.21 -6.09
C PRO A 83 -21.27 1.52 -5.37
N CYS A 84 -20.23 2.33 -5.12
CA CYS A 84 -20.36 3.61 -4.42
C CYS A 84 -21.22 4.60 -5.21
N THR A 85 -21.20 4.52 -6.54
CA THR A 85 -22.06 5.33 -7.40
C THR A 85 -23.55 5.18 -7.08
N LEU A 86 -24.02 3.97 -6.73
CA LEU A 86 -25.42 3.76 -6.32
C LEU A 86 -25.71 4.40 -4.97
N LYS A 87 -24.78 4.32 -4.01
CA LYS A 87 -24.93 4.98 -2.70
C LYS A 87 -24.99 6.50 -2.85
N ILE A 88 -24.14 7.08 -3.70
CA ILE A 88 -24.11 8.53 -3.99
C ILE A 88 -25.47 9.00 -4.54
N VAL A 89 -26.02 8.27 -5.51
CA VAL A 89 -27.33 8.58 -6.10
C VAL A 89 -28.44 8.43 -5.07
N ALA A 90 -28.45 7.33 -4.31
CA ALA A 90 -29.46 7.08 -3.28
C ALA A 90 -29.45 8.12 -2.15
N ALA A 91 -28.27 8.65 -1.81
CA ALA A 91 -28.12 9.73 -0.82
C ALA A 91 -28.62 11.10 -1.33
N GLY A 92 -28.89 11.23 -2.64
CA GLY A 92 -29.30 12.48 -3.26
C GLY A 92 -28.19 13.53 -3.30
N ILE A 93 -26.92 13.10 -3.41
CA ILE A 93 -25.78 14.00 -3.64
C ILE A 93 -25.99 14.73 -4.97
N ARG A 94 -25.84 16.06 -4.96
CA ARG A 94 -26.07 16.90 -6.15
C ARG A 94 -24.82 16.98 -7.04
N ARG A 95 -23.65 17.04 -6.42
CA ARG A 95 -22.37 17.27 -7.09
C ARG A 95 -21.29 16.36 -6.50
N VAL A 96 -20.42 15.82 -7.35
CA VAL A 96 -19.25 15.03 -6.96
C VAL A 96 -18.00 15.68 -7.57
N VAL A 97 -17.00 15.94 -6.74
CA VAL A 97 -15.70 16.46 -7.14
C VAL A 97 -14.67 15.38 -6.91
N VAL A 98 -13.92 15.03 -7.95
CA VAL A 98 -13.01 13.88 -7.97
C VAL A 98 -11.57 14.36 -8.15
N GLY A 99 -10.67 13.78 -7.36
CA GLY A 99 -9.23 14.05 -7.42
C GLY A 99 -8.58 13.49 -8.69
N MET A 100 -8.46 12.16 -8.76
CA MET A 100 -7.95 11.45 -9.93
C MET A 100 -8.98 10.43 -10.47
N GLN A 101 -8.90 10.14 -11.76
CA GLN A 101 -9.70 9.07 -12.39
C GLN A 101 -9.21 7.69 -11.93
N ASP A 102 -10.05 6.65 -12.06
CA ASP A 102 -9.63 5.29 -11.73
C ASP A 102 -8.51 4.82 -12.69
N PRO A 103 -7.31 4.49 -12.21
CA PRO A 103 -6.20 4.07 -13.06
C PRO A 103 -6.35 2.64 -13.61
N ASN A 104 -7.37 1.89 -13.16
CA ASN A 104 -7.59 0.51 -13.55
C ASN A 104 -8.16 0.41 -14.98
N PRO A 105 -7.41 -0.15 -15.95
CA PRO A 105 -7.87 -0.26 -17.34
C PRO A 105 -9.08 -1.20 -17.51
N ALA A 106 -9.36 -2.05 -16.51
CA ALA A 106 -10.49 -2.98 -16.55
C ALA A 106 -11.81 -2.35 -16.10
N VAL A 107 -11.79 -1.14 -15.54
CA VAL A 107 -13.01 -0.43 -15.12
C VAL A 107 -13.71 0.08 -16.37
N THR A 108 -14.71 -0.68 -16.80
CA THR A 108 -15.59 -0.34 -17.93
C THR A 108 -16.85 0.36 -17.40
N GLY A 109 -17.26 1.44 -18.07
CA GLY A 109 -18.48 2.18 -17.72
C GLY A 109 -18.35 3.27 -16.65
N GLY A 110 -17.12 3.76 -16.39
CA GLY A 110 -16.76 5.02 -15.69
C GLY A 110 -17.73 5.54 -14.61
N GLY A 111 -17.30 5.56 -13.34
CA GLY A 111 -18.12 6.05 -12.24
C GLY A 111 -18.56 7.50 -12.43
N ALA A 112 -17.68 8.35 -12.97
CA ALA A 112 -18.01 9.72 -13.32
C ALA A 112 -19.17 9.80 -14.34
N ASP A 113 -19.13 8.98 -15.38
CA ASP A 113 -20.13 9.03 -16.44
C ASP A 113 -21.47 8.43 -16.00
N PHE A 114 -21.44 7.36 -15.19
CA PHE A 114 -22.63 6.79 -14.57
C PHE A 114 -23.37 7.81 -13.69
N LEU A 115 -22.63 8.63 -12.94
CA LEU A 115 -23.16 9.68 -12.09
C LEU A 115 -23.77 10.82 -12.92
N LYS A 116 -23.06 11.29 -13.95
CA LYS A 116 -23.57 12.30 -14.89
C LYS A 116 -24.89 11.88 -15.54
N GLN A 117 -25.00 10.62 -15.98
CA GLN A 117 -26.22 10.07 -16.59
C GLN A 117 -27.42 10.05 -15.63
N ARG A 118 -27.19 10.13 -14.32
CA ARG A 118 -28.24 10.18 -13.28
C ARG A 118 -28.47 11.60 -12.73
N GLY A 119 -27.95 12.62 -13.43
CA GLY A 119 -28.16 14.02 -13.08
C GLY A 119 -27.27 14.54 -11.96
N VAL A 120 -26.23 13.80 -11.57
CA VAL A 120 -25.22 14.28 -10.63
C VAL A 120 -24.18 15.10 -11.39
N GLU A 121 -23.90 16.32 -10.95
CA GLU A 121 -22.83 17.15 -11.51
C GLU A 121 -21.47 16.55 -11.12
N VAL A 122 -20.54 16.37 -12.08
CA VAL A 122 -19.22 15.79 -11.80
C VAL A 122 -18.11 16.71 -12.29
N THR A 123 -17.19 17.07 -11.39
CA THR A 123 -15.93 17.76 -11.71
C THR A 123 -14.76 16.79 -11.46
N LEU A 124 -13.85 16.67 -12.42
CA LEU A 124 -12.67 15.79 -12.34
C LEU A 124 -11.39 16.63 -12.27
N GLY A 125 -10.31 16.04 -11.72
CA GLY A 125 -8.96 16.60 -11.80
C GLY A 125 -8.62 17.64 -10.73
N VAL A 126 -9.38 17.71 -9.63
CA VAL A 126 -9.09 18.68 -8.55
C VAL A 126 -7.98 18.13 -7.65
N CYS A 127 -6.84 18.81 -7.54
CA CYS A 127 -5.66 18.28 -6.84
C CYS A 127 -5.19 16.91 -7.39
N GLU A 128 -5.31 16.70 -8.70
CA GLU A 128 -5.01 15.42 -9.36
C GLU A 128 -3.60 14.91 -9.06
N GLU A 129 -2.57 15.76 -9.19
CA GLU A 129 -1.18 15.39 -8.90
C GLU A 129 -0.99 14.87 -7.46
N ALA A 130 -1.68 15.47 -6.49
CA ALA A 130 -1.62 15.05 -5.09
C ALA A 130 -2.37 13.73 -4.87
N ALA A 131 -3.48 13.52 -5.56
CA ALA A 131 -4.22 12.25 -5.53
C ALA A 131 -3.43 11.11 -6.16
N GLU A 132 -2.77 11.36 -7.30
CA GLU A 132 -1.89 10.41 -7.96
C GLU A 132 -0.68 10.07 -7.11
N ALA A 133 -0.02 11.07 -6.50
CA ALA A 133 1.12 10.84 -5.60
C ALA A 133 0.72 10.02 -4.37
N LEU A 134 -0.47 10.28 -3.80
CA LEU A 134 -0.97 9.49 -2.67
C LEU A 134 -1.16 8.01 -3.04
N ASN A 135 -1.65 7.74 -4.26
CA ASN A 135 -1.96 6.39 -4.75
C ASN A 135 -0.96 5.85 -5.78
N GLU A 136 0.29 6.31 -5.77
CA GLU A 136 1.31 5.93 -6.76
C GLU A 136 1.57 4.41 -6.78
N VAL A 137 1.62 3.80 -5.59
CA VAL A 137 1.83 2.36 -5.40
C VAL A 137 0.68 1.57 -5.99
N PHE A 138 -0.56 1.95 -5.64
CA PHE A 138 -1.77 1.34 -6.18
C PHE A 138 -1.83 1.47 -7.71
N THR A 139 -1.58 2.67 -8.23
CA THR A 139 -1.59 2.98 -9.67
C THR A 139 -0.57 2.13 -10.42
N LYS A 140 0.64 2.00 -9.89
CA LYS A 140 1.69 1.15 -10.46
C LYS A 140 1.25 -0.31 -10.48
N TYR A 141 0.78 -0.81 -9.34
CA TYR A 141 0.38 -2.20 -9.19
C TYR A 141 -0.80 -2.55 -10.09
N ILE A 142 -1.87 -1.75 -10.12
CA ILE A 142 -3.08 -2.10 -10.88
C ILE A 142 -2.84 -2.08 -12.40
N ARG A 143 -1.98 -1.17 -12.89
CA ARG A 143 -1.64 -1.05 -14.32
C ARG A 143 -0.68 -2.11 -14.81
N THR A 144 0.26 -2.56 -13.96
CA THR A 144 1.37 -3.42 -14.39
C THR A 144 1.35 -4.82 -13.76
N ARG A 145 0.55 -5.03 -12.71
CA ARG A 145 0.57 -6.21 -11.84
C ARG A 145 1.95 -6.53 -11.27
N ARG A 146 2.76 -5.48 -11.07
CA ARG A 146 4.10 -5.56 -10.48
C ARG A 146 4.21 -4.58 -9.31
N PRO A 147 4.89 -4.97 -8.23
CA PRO A 147 5.07 -4.10 -7.07
C PRO A 147 5.75 -2.77 -7.41
N PHE A 148 5.42 -1.72 -6.68
CA PHE A 148 6.20 -0.50 -6.60
C PHE A 148 7.42 -0.74 -5.70
N VAL A 149 8.64 -0.50 -6.22
CA VAL A 149 9.87 -0.83 -5.51
C VAL A 149 10.54 0.43 -4.96
N ILE A 150 10.67 0.50 -3.64
CA ILE A 150 11.43 1.54 -2.95
C ILE A 150 12.81 1.00 -2.60
N ALA A 151 13.86 1.55 -3.22
CA ALA A 151 15.25 1.26 -2.85
C ALA A 151 15.71 2.22 -1.74
N LYS A 152 15.91 1.70 -0.52
CA LYS A 152 16.40 2.49 0.62
C LYS A 152 17.86 2.15 0.93
N CYS A 153 18.71 3.17 1.01
CA CYS A 153 20.10 3.05 1.45
C CYS A 153 20.38 3.99 2.64
N ALA A 154 21.34 3.63 3.48
CA ALA A 154 21.98 4.55 4.43
C ALA A 154 23.48 4.48 4.18
N ALA A 155 24.10 5.63 3.95
CA ALA A 155 25.52 5.73 3.65
C ALA A 155 26.13 6.95 4.34
N THR A 156 27.45 6.90 4.53
CA THR A 156 28.26 8.08 4.87
C THR A 156 28.24 9.09 3.72
N LEU A 157 28.73 10.31 3.98
CA LEU A 157 28.80 11.37 2.96
C LEU A 157 29.64 10.96 1.73
N ASP A 158 30.67 10.14 1.93
CA ASP A 158 31.50 9.57 0.87
C ASP A 158 30.94 8.27 0.26
N GLY A 159 29.68 7.93 0.55
CA GLY A 159 28.94 6.85 -0.13
C GLY A 159 29.22 5.44 0.41
N ARG A 160 29.67 5.29 1.67
CA ARG A 160 29.97 3.99 2.27
C ARG A 160 28.83 3.51 3.17
N ILE A 161 28.45 2.25 3.02
CA ILE A 161 27.40 1.61 3.84
C ILE A 161 27.96 0.86 5.06
N ALA A 162 29.28 0.64 5.09
CA ALA A 162 30.03 0.02 6.18
C ALA A 162 31.51 0.39 6.05
N THR A 163 32.26 0.25 7.13
CA THR A 163 33.72 0.34 7.11
C THR A 163 34.35 -0.90 6.45
N ARG A 164 35.66 -0.87 6.19
CA ARG A 164 36.41 -2.02 5.62
C ARG A 164 36.33 -3.29 6.49
N THR A 165 36.10 -3.14 7.80
CA THR A 165 35.94 -4.26 8.74
C THR A 165 34.50 -4.76 8.84
N GLY A 166 33.57 -4.16 8.11
CA GLY A 166 32.15 -4.52 8.13
C GLY A 166 31.33 -3.82 9.21
N ASP A 167 31.93 -2.93 10.02
CA ASP A 167 31.16 -2.14 10.98
C ASP A 167 30.25 -1.14 10.23
N SER A 168 28.95 -1.30 10.41
CA SER A 168 27.87 -0.58 9.75
C SER A 168 26.88 0.03 10.74
N LYS A 169 27.15 -0.10 12.05
CA LYS A 169 26.17 0.28 13.07
C LYS A 169 26.09 1.80 13.17
N TRP A 170 24.87 2.29 12.96
CA TRP A 170 24.47 3.68 13.23
C TRP A 170 25.13 4.74 12.35
N VAL A 171 25.36 4.44 11.07
CA VAL A 171 25.78 5.45 10.06
C VAL A 171 24.83 6.67 10.03
N THR A 172 23.53 6.42 10.13
CA THR A 172 22.49 7.47 10.23
C THR A 172 21.88 7.52 11.63
N GLY A 173 21.53 8.72 12.10
CA GLY A 173 20.93 8.97 13.43
C GLY A 173 19.50 8.43 13.63
N GLU A 174 18.96 8.64 14.83
CA GLU A 174 17.65 8.11 15.27
C GLU A 174 16.47 8.59 14.42
N ALA A 175 16.43 9.87 14.06
CA ALA A 175 15.37 10.44 13.23
C ALA A 175 15.26 9.73 11.87
N ALA A 176 16.40 9.43 11.23
CA ALA A 176 16.41 8.69 9.97
C ALA A 176 15.91 7.23 10.16
N ARG A 177 16.17 6.62 11.31
CA ARG A 177 15.69 5.27 11.62
C ARG A 177 14.20 5.24 11.95
N ALA A 178 13.68 6.28 12.59
CA ALA A 178 12.25 6.47 12.80
C ALA A 178 11.51 6.59 11.46
N CYS A 179 12.05 7.37 10.52
CA CYS A 179 11.50 7.46 9.15
C CYS A 179 11.44 6.10 8.45
N VAL A 180 12.48 5.26 8.59
CA VAL A 180 12.46 3.88 8.04
C VAL A 180 11.33 3.03 8.64
N HIS A 181 10.95 3.27 9.90
CA HIS A 181 9.84 2.56 10.51
C HIS A 181 8.49 3.00 9.95
N GLU A 182 8.30 4.30 9.66
CA GLU A 182 7.14 4.79 8.92
C GLU A 182 7.05 4.17 7.51
N MET A 183 8.19 4.05 6.81
CA MET A 183 8.23 3.36 5.51
C MET A 183 7.82 1.90 5.62
N ARG A 184 8.33 1.16 6.62
CA ARG A 184 7.98 -0.26 6.84
C ARG A 184 6.49 -0.45 7.13
N HIS A 185 5.88 0.49 7.86
CA HIS A 185 4.45 0.47 8.11
C HIS A 185 3.64 0.63 6.82
N ALA A 186 4.13 1.44 5.88
CA ALA A 186 3.41 1.82 4.67
C ALA A 186 3.52 0.81 3.52
N VAL A 187 4.43 -0.17 3.59
CA VAL A 187 4.67 -1.15 2.51
C VAL A 187 4.16 -2.55 2.86
N ASP A 188 3.84 -3.33 1.83
CA ASP A 188 3.42 -4.73 2.02
C ASP A 188 4.57 -5.68 2.32
N ALA A 189 5.75 -5.39 1.78
CA ALA A 189 6.91 -6.26 1.91
C ALA A 189 8.21 -5.48 2.11
N ILE A 190 9.14 -6.09 2.85
CA ILE A 190 10.52 -5.66 2.99
C ILE A 190 11.43 -6.76 2.44
N LEU A 191 12.32 -6.37 1.53
CA LEU A 191 13.19 -7.30 0.83
C LEU A 191 14.66 -7.06 1.21
N VAL A 192 15.36 -8.12 1.59
CA VAL A 192 16.82 -8.10 1.80
C VAL A 192 17.47 -9.36 1.24
N GLY A 193 18.77 -9.30 0.96
CA GLY A 193 19.56 -10.49 0.66
C GLY A 193 19.94 -11.28 1.91
N VAL A 194 20.21 -12.57 1.75
CA VAL A 194 20.70 -13.45 2.82
C VAL A 194 21.97 -12.95 3.48
N GLY A 195 22.81 -12.19 2.76
CA GLY A 195 24.00 -11.55 3.32
C GLY A 195 23.68 -10.59 4.47
N THR A 196 22.62 -9.78 4.34
CA THR A 196 22.13 -8.91 5.42
C THR A 196 21.62 -9.73 6.60
N VAL A 197 20.92 -10.84 6.34
CA VAL A 197 20.46 -11.73 7.41
C VAL A 197 21.63 -12.34 8.17
N ALA A 198 22.65 -12.80 7.46
CA ALA A 198 23.84 -13.40 8.06
C ALA A 198 24.69 -12.39 8.85
N ALA A 199 24.81 -11.15 8.37
CA ALA A 199 25.63 -10.12 9.01
C ALA A 199 24.93 -9.46 10.21
N ASP A 200 23.64 -9.14 10.08
CA ASP A 200 22.95 -8.26 11.04
C ASP A 200 21.90 -8.98 11.89
N ASP A 201 21.51 -10.21 11.53
CA ASP A 201 20.39 -10.97 12.14
C ASP A 201 19.17 -10.07 12.44
N PRO A 202 18.63 -9.35 11.43
CA PRO A 202 17.61 -8.34 11.66
C PRO A 202 16.25 -8.97 11.96
N ARG A 203 15.37 -8.22 12.61
CA ARG A 203 13.94 -8.63 12.75
C ARG A 203 13.09 -8.24 11.55
N LEU A 204 13.47 -7.15 10.87
CA LEU A 204 12.74 -6.52 9.76
C LEU A 204 11.29 -6.10 10.07
N THR A 205 10.94 -5.96 11.36
CA THR A 205 9.63 -5.46 11.81
C THR A 205 9.54 -3.93 11.86
N THR A 206 8.32 -3.43 11.93
CA THR A 206 7.93 -2.05 12.20
C THR A 206 7.92 -1.79 13.70
N ARG A 207 8.53 -0.69 14.14
CA ARG A 207 8.62 -0.30 15.55
C ARG A 207 8.35 1.19 15.65
N ILE A 208 7.08 1.53 15.81
CA ILE A 208 6.60 2.89 16.04
C ILE A 208 5.84 2.82 17.36
N ALA A 209 6.18 3.69 18.30
CA ALA A 209 5.48 3.77 19.57
C ALA A 209 4.07 4.37 19.39
N ASP A 210 3.20 4.14 20.37
CA ASP A 210 1.97 4.91 20.56
C ASP A 210 0.90 4.82 19.47
N ARG A 211 0.99 3.85 18.54
CA ARG A 211 -0.10 3.55 17.60
C ARG A 211 -0.08 2.12 17.07
N LYS A 212 -1.20 1.69 16.48
CA LYS A 212 -1.29 0.42 15.76
C LYS A 212 -0.39 0.46 14.53
N VAL A 213 0.39 -0.59 14.33
CA VAL A 213 1.29 -0.76 13.18
C VAL A 213 1.05 -2.09 12.49
N LYS A 214 1.50 -2.17 11.24
CA LYS A 214 1.58 -3.40 10.45
C LYS A 214 3.05 -3.72 10.20
N ASP A 215 3.40 -4.98 10.37
CA ASP A 215 4.69 -5.50 9.92
C ASP A 215 4.59 -5.89 8.44
N PRO A 216 5.58 -5.53 7.60
CA PRO A 216 5.63 -5.97 6.22
C PRO A 216 6.01 -7.46 6.15
N VAL A 217 5.57 -8.12 5.08
CA VAL A 217 6.05 -9.46 4.71
C VAL A 217 7.56 -9.40 4.50
N ARG A 218 8.29 -10.32 5.13
CA ARG A 218 9.76 -10.35 5.10
C ARG A 218 10.21 -11.24 3.95
N VAL A 219 10.72 -10.64 2.87
CA VAL A 219 11.20 -11.37 1.69
C VAL A 219 12.72 -11.48 1.73
N ILE A 220 13.25 -12.70 1.84
CA ILE A 220 14.69 -12.95 1.93
C ILE A 220 15.19 -13.62 0.65
N LEU A 221 16.11 -12.96 -0.05
CA LEU A 221 16.73 -13.52 -1.25
C LEU A 221 17.91 -14.42 -0.86
N ASP A 222 17.76 -15.72 -1.08
CA ASP A 222 18.74 -16.74 -0.72
C ASP A 222 18.94 -17.75 -1.85
N THR A 223 19.62 -17.30 -2.92
CA THR A 223 19.83 -18.10 -4.15
C THR A 223 20.37 -19.51 -3.89
N HIS A 224 21.22 -19.68 -2.87
CA HIS A 224 21.94 -20.93 -2.61
C HIS A 224 21.58 -21.58 -1.27
N GLY A 225 20.51 -21.15 -0.61
CA GLY A 225 20.05 -21.77 0.63
C GLY A 225 21.00 -21.60 1.83
N ARG A 226 21.66 -20.46 1.95
CA ARG A 226 22.64 -20.15 3.02
C ARG A 226 22.02 -19.56 4.28
N ILE A 227 20.70 -19.33 4.30
CA ILE A 227 20.04 -18.72 5.45
C ILE A 227 20.24 -19.58 6.71
N PRO A 228 20.76 -19.00 7.83
CA PRO A 228 20.87 -19.73 9.08
C PRO A 228 19.50 -20.14 9.58
N SER A 229 19.33 -21.40 10.00
CA SER A 229 18.05 -21.86 10.55
C SER A 229 17.65 -21.12 11.83
N SER A 230 18.62 -20.54 12.55
CA SER A 230 18.42 -19.74 13.76
C SER A 230 18.10 -18.25 13.50
N ALA A 231 18.08 -17.80 12.25
CA ALA A 231 17.89 -16.39 11.93
C ALA A 231 16.55 -15.83 12.48
N ARG A 232 16.57 -14.64 13.08
CA ARG A 232 15.39 -14.03 13.73
C ARG A 232 14.23 -13.79 12.78
N VAL A 233 14.51 -13.54 11.49
CA VAL A 233 13.49 -13.39 10.45
C VAL A 233 12.66 -14.66 10.25
N LEU A 234 13.18 -15.84 10.63
CA LEU A 234 12.48 -17.13 10.57
C LEU A 234 11.67 -17.44 11.84
N GLY A 235 11.75 -16.58 12.87
CA GLY A 235 11.03 -16.77 14.13
C GLY A 235 9.64 -16.14 14.14
N HIS A 236 8.84 -16.53 15.12
CA HIS A 236 7.45 -16.08 15.33
C HIS A 236 7.33 -14.74 16.07
N ALA A 237 8.37 -13.92 16.08
CA ALA A 237 8.37 -12.62 16.77
C ALA A 237 7.46 -11.56 16.10
N SER A 238 6.87 -11.90 14.95
CA SER A 238 5.94 -11.08 14.19
C SER A 238 4.83 -11.98 13.64
N GLY A 239 3.61 -11.44 13.58
CA GLY A 239 2.48 -12.09 12.91
C GLY A 239 2.50 -11.95 11.38
N ALA A 240 3.45 -11.20 10.82
CA ALA A 240 3.62 -11.08 9.37
C ALA A 240 4.40 -12.26 8.80
N ASP A 241 4.06 -12.66 7.57
CA ASP A 241 4.71 -13.77 6.88
C ASP A 241 6.21 -13.49 6.63
N THR A 242 6.96 -14.58 6.56
CA THR A 242 8.32 -14.58 5.99
C THR A 242 8.32 -15.45 4.74
N ILE A 243 8.87 -14.92 3.66
CA ILE A 243 9.08 -15.60 2.38
C ILE A 243 10.58 -15.72 2.15
N VAL A 244 11.09 -16.94 2.05
CA VAL A 244 12.45 -17.21 1.57
C VAL A 244 12.38 -17.53 0.09
N VAL A 245 13.07 -16.73 -0.72
CA VAL A 245 13.18 -16.91 -2.17
C VAL A 245 14.48 -17.65 -2.45
N ALA A 246 14.36 -18.88 -2.95
CA ALA A 246 15.50 -19.73 -3.25
C ALA A 246 15.64 -19.97 -4.76
N GLY A 247 16.87 -20.22 -5.22
CA GLY A 247 17.11 -20.69 -6.58
C GLY A 247 16.66 -22.16 -6.73
N PRO A 248 16.41 -22.64 -7.96
CA PRO A 248 15.85 -23.98 -8.22
C PRO A 248 16.66 -25.10 -7.57
N ALA A 249 18.00 -25.00 -7.62
CA ALA A 249 18.89 -26.00 -7.05
C ALA A 249 18.87 -26.06 -5.50
N ALA A 250 18.44 -24.99 -4.82
CA ALA A 250 18.47 -24.90 -3.36
C ALA A 250 17.07 -25.00 -2.71
N CYS A 251 15.99 -24.75 -3.47
CA CYS A 251 14.63 -24.59 -2.95
C CYS A 251 14.18 -25.77 -2.08
N ALA A 252 14.29 -27.00 -2.60
CA ALA A 252 13.88 -28.20 -1.88
C ALA A 252 14.67 -28.42 -0.57
N ASP A 253 15.96 -28.08 -0.53
CA ASP A 253 16.76 -28.21 0.68
C ASP A 253 16.37 -27.17 1.73
N VAL A 254 16.22 -25.91 1.31
CA VAL A 254 15.76 -24.82 2.18
C VAL A 254 14.41 -25.18 2.79
N GLN A 255 13.45 -25.61 1.97
CA GLN A 255 12.12 -25.99 2.42
C GLN A 255 12.16 -27.09 3.49
N ARG A 256 13.02 -28.11 3.33
CA ARG A 256 13.20 -29.16 4.35
C ARG A 256 13.83 -28.61 5.64
N ARG A 257 14.87 -27.79 5.54
CA ARG A 257 15.63 -27.27 6.70
C ARG A 257 14.82 -26.33 7.58
N ILE A 258 13.88 -25.58 7.01
CA ILE A 258 13.05 -24.62 7.74
C ILE A 258 11.58 -25.06 7.83
N ALA A 259 11.29 -26.31 7.49
CA ALA A 259 9.98 -26.92 7.67
C ALA A 259 9.49 -26.74 9.12
N GLY A 260 8.20 -26.45 9.29
CA GLY A 260 7.58 -26.25 10.60
C GLY A 260 7.78 -24.87 11.24
N LYS A 261 8.59 -23.97 10.64
CA LYS A 261 8.77 -22.59 11.15
C LYS A 261 7.68 -21.60 10.72
N GLY A 262 6.65 -22.06 10.01
CA GLY A 262 5.61 -21.18 9.44
C GLY A 262 6.13 -20.22 8.36
N VAL A 263 7.28 -20.54 7.76
CA VAL A 263 7.92 -19.72 6.70
C VAL A 263 7.53 -20.28 5.34
N ARG A 264 7.16 -19.41 4.40
CA ARG A 264 6.92 -19.81 3.01
C ARG A 264 8.24 -19.83 2.25
N VAL A 265 8.53 -20.90 1.53
CA VAL A 265 9.66 -20.95 0.60
C VAL A 265 9.10 -20.91 -0.82
N ILE A 266 9.60 -20.00 -1.64
CA ILE A 266 9.25 -19.92 -3.05
C ILE A 266 10.50 -20.10 -3.90
N GLU A 267 10.32 -20.79 -5.03
CA GLU A 267 11.34 -20.91 -6.06
C GLU A 267 11.25 -19.72 -7.01
N ALA A 268 12.39 -19.11 -7.31
CA ALA A 268 12.49 -18.08 -8.34
C ALA A 268 13.54 -18.45 -9.39
N ALA A 269 13.26 -18.08 -10.64
CA ALA A 269 14.21 -18.24 -11.73
C ALA A 269 15.54 -17.53 -11.41
N THR A 270 16.64 -18.07 -11.94
CA THR A 270 17.96 -17.47 -11.78
C THR A 270 18.51 -16.95 -13.09
N ARG A 271 19.18 -15.81 -13.02
CA ARG A 271 19.97 -15.21 -14.10
C ARG A 271 21.37 -14.91 -13.59
N ASP A 272 22.39 -15.33 -14.33
CA ASP A 272 23.81 -15.15 -13.97
C ASP A 272 24.16 -15.66 -12.55
N GLY A 273 23.59 -16.82 -12.18
CA GLY A 273 23.81 -17.45 -10.88
C GLY A 273 23.16 -16.75 -9.69
N ARG A 274 22.26 -15.78 -9.92
CA ARG A 274 21.51 -15.04 -8.90
C ARG A 274 20.02 -15.07 -9.19
N ILE A 275 19.18 -14.75 -8.20
CA ILE A 275 17.73 -14.64 -8.41
C ILE A 275 17.43 -13.54 -9.44
N ASP A 276 16.61 -13.84 -10.44
CA ASP A 276 16.13 -12.87 -11.41
C ASP A 276 15.05 -11.99 -10.76
N LEU A 277 15.43 -10.76 -10.41
CA LEU A 277 14.52 -9.81 -9.77
C LEU A 277 13.35 -9.42 -10.69
N ALA A 278 13.54 -9.38 -12.01
CA ALA A 278 12.47 -8.99 -12.91
C ALA A 278 11.36 -10.03 -12.90
N ALA A 279 11.71 -11.32 -12.95
CA ALA A 279 10.78 -12.43 -12.82
C ALA A 279 10.15 -12.47 -11.42
N LEU A 280 10.96 -12.29 -10.37
CA LEU A 280 10.47 -12.28 -8.98
C LEU A 280 9.41 -11.19 -8.74
N MET A 281 9.58 -9.98 -9.30
CA MET A 281 8.56 -8.93 -9.14
C MET A 281 7.20 -9.33 -9.74
N GLY A 282 7.17 -10.13 -10.81
CA GLY A 282 5.93 -10.69 -11.34
C GLY A 282 5.28 -11.65 -10.35
N GLN A 283 6.05 -12.59 -9.82
CA GLN A 283 5.58 -13.55 -8.82
C GLN A 283 5.06 -12.87 -7.55
N LEU A 284 5.79 -11.87 -7.02
CA LEU A 284 5.33 -11.13 -5.82
C LEU A 284 4.05 -10.33 -6.11
N GLY A 285 3.91 -9.77 -7.32
CA GLY A 285 2.68 -9.10 -7.75
C GLY A 285 1.48 -10.06 -7.79
N GLU A 286 1.65 -11.28 -8.30
CA GLU A 286 0.61 -12.33 -8.28
C GLU A 286 0.22 -12.75 -6.86
N MET A 287 1.15 -12.65 -5.91
CA MET A 287 0.91 -12.89 -4.49
C MET A 287 0.20 -11.73 -3.77
N GLY A 288 -0.09 -10.63 -4.48
CA GLY A 288 -0.78 -9.46 -3.94
C GLY A 288 0.12 -8.47 -3.20
N ILE A 289 1.44 -8.54 -3.39
CA ILE A 289 2.37 -7.50 -2.92
C ILE A 289 2.31 -6.35 -3.92
N THR A 290 1.99 -5.14 -3.44
CA THR A 290 1.78 -3.96 -4.28
C THR A 290 2.98 -3.03 -4.36
#